data_AF-A0A4V3FIW0-F1
#
_entry.id   AF-A0A4V3FIW0-F1
#
_cell.length_a   1.000
_cell.length_b   1.000
_cell.length_c   1.000
_cell.angle_alpha   90.00
_cell.angle_beta   90.00
_cell.angle_gamma   90.00
#
_symmetry.space_group_name_H-M   'P 1'
#
loop_
_entity.id
_entity.type
_entity.pdbx_description
1 polymer ?
#
loop_
_entity_poly.entity_id
_entity_poly.type
_entity_poly.pdbx_seq_one_letter_code
_entity_poly.pdbx_strand_id
1 'polypeptide(L)' 'MLTRLRAVADQALARIVPQAAASACPVTYYDYKCLDHVKFRRTCYRNVECATIRCDSWQHVGSC' A
#
# COMPACT_ATOMS: atom_id res chain seq x y z
N MET A 1 9.66 -7.30 -39.66
CA MET A 1 8.24 -7.76 -39.57
C MET A 1 7.98 -8.77 -38.44
N LEU A 2 8.96 -9.09 -37.57
CA LEU A 2 8.82 -10.05 -36.46
C LEU A 2 8.31 -9.44 -35.14
N THR A 3 8.31 -8.11 -35.02
CA THR A 3 8.06 -7.38 -33.77
C THR A 3 6.57 -7.27 -33.41
N ARG A 4 5.68 -7.26 -34.41
CA ARG A 4 4.23 -7.12 -34.19
C ARG A 4 3.58 -8.39 -33.64
N LEU A 5 4.06 -9.57 -34.04
CA LEU A 5 3.53 -10.86 -33.56
C LEU A 5 3.82 -11.06 -32.06
N ARG A 6 4.98 -10.62 -31.58
CA ARG A 6 5.33 -10.70 -30.15
C ARG A 6 4.44 -9.79 -29.30
N ALA A 7 4.19 -8.56 -29.75
CA ALA A 7 3.31 -7.63 -29.04
C ALA A 7 1.86 -8.14 -28.90
N VAL A 8 1.35 -8.84 -29.92
CA VAL A 8 0.00 -9.45 -29.87
C VAL A 8 -0.01 -10.65 -28.91
N ALA A 9 1.04 -11.48 -28.93
CA ALA A 9 1.17 -12.60 -28.01
C ALA A 9 1.26 -12.14 -26.55
N ASP A 10 2.06 -11.11 -26.26
CA ASP A 10 2.20 -10.55 -24.90
C ASP A 10 0.88 -9.95 -24.40
N GLN A 11 0.12 -9.26 -25.26
CA GLN A 11 -1.21 -8.76 -24.93
C GLN A 11 -2.23 -9.87 -24.65
N ALA A 12 -2.16 -10.98 -25.39
CA ALA A 12 -3.01 -12.13 -25.18
C ALA A 12 -2.68 -12.82 -23.83
N LEU A 13 -1.39 -13.00 -23.53
CA LEU A 13 -0.92 -13.53 -22.25
C LEU A 13 -1.33 -12.65 -21.07
N ALA A 14 -1.24 -11.33 -21.20
CA ALA A 14 -1.64 -10.39 -20.14
C ALA A 14 -3.13 -10.46 -19.78
N ARG A 15 -3.99 -10.90 -20.72
CA ARG A 15 -5.44 -11.09 -20.47
C ARG A 15 -5.79 -12.43 -19.86
N ILE A 16 -4.97 -13.46 -20.08
CA ILE A 16 -5.24 -14.83 -19.64
C ILE A 16 -4.60 -15.09 -18.27
N VAL A 17 -3.42 -14.53 -18.02
CA VAL A 17 -2.72 -14.68 -16.75
C VAL A 17 -3.33 -13.70 -15.74
N PRO A 18 -3.78 -14.17 -14.56
CA PRO A 18 -4.19 -13.30 -13.47
C PRO A 18 -3.06 -12.30 -13.19
N GLN A 19 -3.29 -11.03 -13.52
CA GLN A 19 -2.39 -9.95 -13.18
C GLN A 19 -2.53 -9.75 -11.68
N ALA A 20 -1.69 -10.42 -10.89
CA ALA A 20 -1.52 -10.03 -9.50
C ALA A 20 -1.03 -8.58 -9.55
N ALA A 21 -1.81 -7.66 -8.98
CA ALA A 21 -1.34 -6.29 -8.78
C ALA A 21 0.02 -6.41 -8.10
N ALA A 22 1.07 -5.85 -8.70
CA ALA A 22 2.35 -5.70 -8.03
C ALA A 22 2.08 -4.79 -6.83
N SER A 23 1.66 -5.37 -5.71
CA SER A 23 1.33 -4.64 -4.52
C SER A 23 2.65 -4.14 -3.97
N ALA A 24 2.96 -2.88 -4.28
CA ALA A 24 3.99 -2.13 -3.58
C ALA A 24 3.56 -1.98 -2.12
N CYS A 25 3.76 -3.02 -1.34
CA CYS A 25 3.62 -3.01 0.11
C CYS A 25 5.02 -3.40 0.61
N PRO A 26 5.74 -2.48 1.27
CA PRO A 26 5.32 -1.93 2.55
C PRO A 26 5.11 -0.41 2.49
N VAL A 27 3.96 0.03 3.01
CA VAL A 27 3.67 1.45 3.24
C VAL A 27 3.70 1.70 4.73
N THR A 28 4.71 2.45 5.18
CA THR A 28 4.71 3.07 6.50
C THR A 28 3.93 4.38 6.39
N TYR A 29 2.91 4.57 7.25
CA TYR A 29 2.13 5.80 7.28
C TYR A 29 1.86 6.25 8.71
N TYR A 30 1.53 7.53 8.87
CA TYR A 30 1.13 8.10 10.16
C TYR A 30 -0.37 8.20 10.26
N ASP A 31 -0.92 7.72 11.38
CA ASP A 31 -2.32 7.87 11.74
C ASP A 31 -2.43 8.93 12.85
N TYR A 32 -3.46 9.76 12.78
CA TYR A 32 -3.64 10.92 13.65
C TYR A 32 -5.04 10.90 14.27
N LYS A 33 -5.15 11.27 15.53
CA LYS A 33 -6.44 11.51 16.19
C LYS A 33 -6.37 12.72 17.11
N CYS A 34 -7.53 13.29 17.39
CA CYS A 34 -7.72 14.37 18.34
C CYS A 34 -8.67 13.91 19.45
N LEU A 35 -8.25 14.08 20.69
CA LEU A 35 -9.05 13.81 21.89
C LEU A 35 -8.85 14.98 22.85
N ASP A 36 -9.93 15.65 23.26
CA ASP A 36 -9.91 16.77 24.22
C ASP A 36 -8.88 17.86 23.89
N HIS A 37 -8.86 18.35 22.63
CA HIS A 37 -7.87 19.33 22.12
C HIS A 37 -6.41 18.85 22.10
N VAL A 38 -6.17 17.57 22.37
CA VAL A 38 -4.84 16.94 22.31
C VAL A 38 -4.73 16.09 21.05
N LYS A 39 -3.70 16.37 20.25
CA LYS A 39 -3.35 15.64 19.02
C LYS A 39 -2.42 14.48 19.35
N PHE A 40 -2.81 13.30 18.89
CA PHE A 40 -2.01 12.09 18.98
C PHE A 40 -1.62 11.59 17.58
N ARG A 41 -0.46 10.95 17.48
CA ARG A 41 0.05 10.29 16.28
C ARG A 41 0.49 8.88 16.63
N ARG A 42 0.31 7.93 15.71
CA ARG A 42 0.99 6.64 15.73
C ARG A 42 1.54 6.30 14.35
N THR A 43 2.59 5.50 14.31
CA THR A 43 3.11 4.95 13.06
C THR A 43 2.44 3.62 12.80
N CYS A 44 2.00 3.39 11.56
CA CYS A 44 1.42 2.13 11.11
C CYS A 44 2.24 1.56 9.95
N TYR A 45 2.37 0.25 9.97
CA TYR A 45 3.10 -0.57 9.02
C TYR A 45 2.14 -1.56 8.38
N ARG A 46 2.18 -1.64 7.06
CA ARG A 46 1.46 -2.67 6.30
C ARG A 46 2.47 -3.68 5.76
N ASN A 47 2.23 -4.97 6.02
CA ASN A 47 3.11 -6.04 5.55
C ASN A 47 3.13 -6.13 4.02
N VAL A 48 4.10 -6.85 3.46
CA VAL A 48 4.32 -6.97 2.00
C VAL A 48 3.15 -7.60 1.24
N GLU A 49 2.32 -8.36 1.94
CA GLU A 49 1.10 -8.99 1.42
C GLU A 49 -0.14 -8.10 1.57
N CYS A 50 0.02 -6.88 2.11
CA CYS A 50 -1.03 -5.93 2.42
C CYS A 50 -2.16 -6.45 3.34
N ALA A 51 -1.99 -7.61 3.97
CA ALA A 51 -3.00 -8.32 4.75
C ALA A 51 -2.99 -7.93 6.23
N THR A 52 -1.83 -7.55 6.78
CA THR A 52 -1.67 -7.21 8.20
C THR A 52 -1.29 -5.75 8.36
N ILE A 53 -2.05 -5.04 9.20
CA ILE A 53 -1.72 -3.69 9.68
C ILE A 53 -1.23 -3.82 11.12
N ARG A 54 -0.01 -3.36 11.38
CA ARG A 54 0.52 -3.18 12.74
C ARG A 54 0.73 -1.70 13.00
N CYS A 55 0.30 -1.21 14.13
CA CYS A 55 0.55 0.17 14.54
C CYS A 55 1.21 0.21 15.90
N ASP A 56 2.08 1.20 16.09
CA ASP A 56 2.67 1.49 17.39
C ASP A 56 1.65 2.14 18.33
N SER A 57 2.07 2.33 19.58
CA SER A 57 1.31 3.09 20.57
C SER A 57 1.09 4.53 20.14
N TRP A 58 -0.04 5.10 20.58
CA TRP A 58 -0.33 6.53 20.39
C TRP A 58 0.68 7.38 21.16
N GLN A 59 1.23 8.37 20.49
CA GLN A 59 2.12 9.38 21.05
C GLN A 59 1.45 10.74 20.99
N HIS A 60 1.54 11.51 22.08
CA HIS A 60 1.16 12.91 22.07
C HIS A 60 2.10 13.71 21.16
N VAL A 61 1.53 14.51 20.25
CA VAL A 61 2.31 15.31 19.27
C VAL A 61 1.95 16.79 19.23
N GLY A 62 1.02 17.25 20.07
CA GLY A 62 0.65 18.66 20.17
C GLY A 62 -0.85 18.85 20.39
N SER A 63 -1.37 20.01 20.00
CA SER A 63 -2.78 20.36 20.11
C SER A 63 -3.50 20.27 18.76
N CYS A 64 -4.82 20.13 18.86
CA CYS A 64 -5.78 20.47 17.83
C CYS A 64 -6.75 21.51 18.42
#